data_AF-A0A075A202-F1
#
_entry.id   AF-A0A075A202-F1
#
_cell.length_a   1.000
_cell.length_b   1.000
_cell.length_c   1.000
_cell.angle_alpha   90.00
_cell.angle_beta   90.00
_cell.angle_gamma   90.00
#
_symmetry.space_group_name_H-M   'P 1'
#
loop_
_entity.id
_entity.type
_entity.pdbx_description
1 polymer ?
#
loop_
_entity_poly.entity_id
_entity_poly.type
_entity_poly.pdbx_seq_one_letter_code
_entity_poly.pdbx_strand_id
1 'polypeptide(L)'
;MLANTGLQLVKELKRSQFYKMPPYNDEKIRVCLEEMKTLYEANYRDVALVSGSSESSSQSEEHAGRIQCVLVRHAVLERNKRCLLAYHHARLMYIKGLRWQYGTVLPKEVRQSLSEAEQAWFKAYCGTLANFMQADVAERGGAGGLDLTQSQLPPKSLFLEVRCLVDFGEFETEDGGVLQLTKDSHHLMSRSDCETLIRQGLVKELKRSQFYKMPPYNDEKIRVCLEEMKTLYEANYRDVALVSGSSESSSQSEEHAGRIQCVLVRHAVLERNKRCLLAYHHARLMYIKGLRWQYGTVLPKEVRQSLSEAEQAWFKAYCGTLANFMQADVAERGGAGGLDLTQSQLPPKSLFLEVRCLVDFGEFETEDGGVLQLTKDSHHLMSRSDCETLIRQGVLEHITT
;
A
#
# COMPACT_ATOMS: atom_id res chain seq x y z
N MET A 1 -8.07 -11.79 -42.76
CA MET A 1 -8.80 -10.87 -41.86
C MET A 1 -7.98 -9.60 -41.71
N LEU A 2 -8.49 -8.46 -42.17
CA LEU A 2 -7.83 -7.14 -42.11
C LEU A 2 -7.89 -6.55 -40.69
N ALA A 3 -6.95 -5.66 -40.35
CA ALA A 3 -6.89 -4.96 -39.05
C ALA A 3 -6.75 -5.82 -37.78
N ASN A 4 -6.17 -7.02 -37.90
CA ASN A 4 -5.95 -7.90 -36.75
C ASN A 4 -4.75 -7.46 -35.88
N THR A 5 -3.69 -6.93 -36.51
CA THR A 5 -2.45 -6.56 -35.81
C THR A 5 -2.68 -5.41 -34.82
N GLY A 6 -3.44 -4.39 -35.21
CA GLY A 6 -3.85 -3.31 -34.31
C GLY A 6 -4.68 -3.80 -33.13
N LEU A 7 -5.59 -4.75 -33.34
CA LEU A 7 -6.38 -5.35 -32.26
C LEU A 7 -5.51 -6.18 -31.31
N GLN A 8 -4.51 -6.89 -31.82
CA GLN A 8 -3.57 -7.66 -31.00
C GLN A 8 -2.76 -6.75 -30.07
N LEU A 9 -2.31 -5.59 -30.54
CA LEU A 9 -1.62 -4.58 -29.72
C LEU A 9 -2.50 -4.11 -28.55
N VAL A 10 -3.77 -3.80 -28.81
CA VAL A 10 -4.71 -3.38 -27.75
C VAL A 10 -5.00 -4.52 -26.76
N LYS A 11 -5.15 -5.76 -27.26
CA LYS A 11 -5.35 -6.94 -26.40
C LYS A 11 -4.13 -7.24 -25.53
N GLU A 12 -2.92 -7.02 -26.06
CA GLU A 12 -1.67 -7.16 -25.32
C GLU A 12 -1.63 -6.21 -24.12
N LEU A 13 -1.94 -4.93 -24.33
CA LEU A 13 -2.05 -3.95 -23.23
C LEU A 13 -3.16 -4.28 -22.23
N LYS A 14 -4.30 -4.81 -22.70
CA LYS A 14 -5.40 -5.20 -21.80
C LYS A 14 -5.02 -6.39 -20.92
N ARG A 15 -4.18 -7.30 -21.43
CA ARG A 15 -3.74 -8.49 -20.70
C ARG A 15 -2.64 -8.18 -19.69
N SER A 16 -1.81 -7.17 -19.95
CA SER A 16 -0.84 -6.71 -18.97
C SER A 16 -1.56 -6.10 -17.76
N GLN A 17 -1.24 -6.61 -16.56
CA GLN A 17 -1.73 -6.06 -15.31
C GLN A 17 -1.25 -4.60 -15.16
N PHE A 18 -2.04 -3.77 -14.48
CA PHE A 18 -1.81 -2.33 -14.25
C PHE A 18 -0.39 -1.95 -13.77
N TYR A 19 0.42 -2.90 -13.29
CA TYR A 19 1.72 -2.67 -12.68
C TYR A 19 2.92 -3.01 -13.58
N LYS A 20 2.74 -3.71 -14.71
CA LYS A 20 3.85 -4.11 -15.57
C LYS A 20 3.49 -3.94 -17.05
N MET A 21 3.98 -2.87 -17.65
CA MET A 21 3.79 -2.59 -19.07
C MET A 21 4.67 -3.52 -19.93
N PRO A 22 4.13 -4.10 -21.02
CA PRO A 22 4.93 -4.89 -21.94
C PRO A 22 5.93 -3.99 -22.69
N PRO A 23 7.05 -4.57 -23.18
CA PRO A 23 7.98 -3.87 -24.06
C PRO A 23 7.26 -3.24 -25.26
N TYR A 24 7.74 -2.10 -25.73
CA TYR A 24 7.23 -1.48 -26.94
C TYR A 24 7.38 -2.42 -28.14
N ASN A 25 6.27 -2.69 -28.83
CA ASN A 25 6.25 -3.65 -29.93
C ASN A 25 6.43 -2.94 -31.29
N ASP A 26 7.67 -2.57 -31.60
CA ASP A 26 8.03 -1.91 -32.86
C ASP A 26 7.57 -2.71 -34.08
N GLU A 27 7.73 -4.03 -34.04
CA GLU A 27 7.44 -4.90 -35.19
C GLU A 27 5.95 -4.92 -35.54
N LYS A 28 5.06 -5.10 -34.55
CA LYS A 28 3.61 -5.06 -34.81
C LYS A 28 3.13 -3.69 -35.28
N ILE A 29 3.76 -2.62 -34.81
CA ILE A 29 3.43 -1.26 -35.24
C ILE A 29 3.87 -1.08 -36.70
N ARG A 30 5.09 -1.50 -37.05
CA ARG A 30 5.61 -1.48 -38.42
C ARG A 30 4.70 -2.24 -39.37
N VAL A 31 4.31 -3.46 -39.02
CA VAL A 31 3.36 -4.28 -39.82
C VAL A 31 2.01 -3.57 -39.98
N CYS A 32 1.49 -2.94 -38.93
CA CYS A 32 0.23 -2.20 -39.00
C CYS A 32 0.34 -0.97 -39.92
N LEU A 33 1.46 -0.24 -39.87
CA LEU A 33 1.71 0.92 -40.73
C LEU A 33 1.92 0.51 -42.18
N GLU A 34 2.60 -0.59 -42.45
CA GLU A 34 2.74 -1.17 -43.79
C GLU A 34 1.39 -1.59 -44.36
N GLU A 35 0.55 -2.27 -43.57
CA GLU A 35 -0.83 -2.61 -43.96
C GLU A 35 -1.63 -1.34 -44.30
N MET A 36 -1.53 -0.29 -43.47
CA MET A 36 -2.20 0.99 -43.73
C MET A 36 -1.69 1.65 -45.01
N LYS A 37 -0.38 1.61 -45.27
CA LYS A 37 0.20 2.17 -46.50
C LYS A 37 -0.31 1.44 -47.74
N THR A 38 -0.30 0.10 -47.73
CA THR A 38 -0.80 -0.71 -48.86
C THR A 38 -2.28 -0.45 -49.12
N LEU A 39 -3.11 -0.38 -48.07
CA LEU A 39 -4.53 -0.07 -48.20
C LEU A 39 -4.78 1.35 -48.73
N TYR A 40 -3.98 2.32 -48.29
CA TYR A 40 -4.06 3.70 -48.76
C TYR A 40 -3.70 3.81 -50.25
N GLU A 41 -2.61 3.18 -50.68
CA GLU A 41 -2.21 3.17 -52.10
C GLU A 41 -3.25 2.48 -52.99
N ALA A 42 -3.84 1.37 -52.54
CA ALA A 42 -4.91 0.70 -53.26
C ALA A 42 -6.16 1.58 -53.37
N ASN A 43 -6.53 2.29 -52.29
CA ASN A 43 -7.63 3.25 -52.32
C ASN A 43 -7.34 4.41 -53.27
N TYR A 44 -6.14 4.96 -53.24
CA TYR A 44 -5.75 6.06 -54.11
C TYR A 44 -5.87 5.68 -55.59
N ARG A 45 -5.42 4.47 -55.97
CA ARG A 45 -5.54 3.95 -57.34
C ARG A 45 -7.00 3.81 -57.77
N ASP A 46 -7.84 3.18 -56.94
CA ASP A 46 -9.24 2.94 -57.29
C ASP A 46 -10.05 4.25 -57.37
N VAL A 47 -9.77 5.22 -56.49
CA VAL A 47 -10.38 6.56 -56.56
C VAL A 47 -9.96 7.29 -57.84
N ALA A 48 -8.67 7.27 -58.20
CA ALA A 48 -8.20 7.90 -59.43
C ALA A 48 -8.84 7.30 -60.69
N LEU A 49 -9.05 5.98 -60.71
CA LEU A 49 -9.73 5.29 -61.81
C LEU A 49 -11.21 5.61 -61.91
N VAL A 50 -11.90 5.86 -60.79
CA VAL A 50 -13.31 6.28 -60.77
C VAL A 50 -13.46 7.74 -61.17
N SER A 51 -12.52 8.61 -60.77
CA SER A 51 -12.57 10.04 -61.10
C SER A 51 -12.13 10.38 -62.53
N GLY A 52 -11.33 9.51 -63.19
CA GLY A 52 -10.79 9.74 -64.53
C GLY A 52 -11.62 9.17 -65.69
N SER A 53 -12.71 8.45 -65.43
CA SER A 53 -13.51 7.74 -66.43
C SER A 53 -14.81 8.47 -66.76
N SER A 54 -15.12 8.64 -68.05
CA SER A 54 -16.40 9.20 -68.53
C SER A 54 -17.51 8.13 -68.50
N GLU A 55 -18.67 8.47 -67.93
CA GLU A 55 -19.78 7.54 -67.66
C GLU A 55 -20.28 6.79 -68.91
N SER A 56 -20.06 5.48 -68.96
CA SER A 56 -20.76 4.55 -69.84
C SER A 56 -21.54 3.50 -69.02
N SER A 57 -22.66 3.01 -69.54
CA SER A 57 -23.61 2.16 -68.79
C SER A 57 -23.02 0.83 -68.29
N SER A 58 -21.99 0.30 -68.94
CA SER A 58 -21.27 -0.92 -68.50
C SER A 58 -20.24 -0.65 -67.39
N GLN A 59 -19.71 0.57 -67.30
CA GLN A 59 -18.74 0.97 -66.27
C GLN A 59 -19.42 1.33 -64.93
N SER A 60 -20.72 1.62 -64.95
CA SER A 60 -21.53 1.97 -63.76
C SER A 60 -21.46 0.91 -62.65
N GLU A 61 -21.66 -0.38 -62.98
CA GLU A 61 -21.60 -1.46 -61.98
C GLU A 61 -20.18 -1.67 -61.44
N GLU A 62 -19.17 -1.55 -62.29
CA GLU A 62 -17.77 -1.69 -61.88
C GLU A 62 -17.32 -0.52 -61.00
N HIS A 63 -17.76 0.70 -61.29
CA HIS A 63 -17.56 1.87 -60.45
C HIS A 63 -18.24 1.72 -59.09
N ALA A 64 -19.48 1.24 -59.05
CA ALA A 64 -20.18 0.96 -57.78
C ALA A 64 -19.41 -0.07 -56.93
N GLY A 65 -18.91 -1.15 -57.54
CA GLY A 65 -18.09 -2.15 -56.87
C GLY A 65 -16.76 -1.58 -56.32
N ARG A 66 -16.07 -0.74 -57.09
CA ARG A 66 -14.83 -0.07 -56.66
C ARG A 66 -15.09 0.91 -55.50
N ILE A 67 -16.16 1.70 -55.57
CA ILE A 67 -16.56 2.62 -54.49
C ILE A 67 -16.81 1.84 -53.19
N GLN A 68 -17.54 0.72 -53.27
CA GLN A 68 -17.78 -0.13 -52.10
C GLN A 68 -16.46 -0.67 -51.51
N CYS A 69 -15.52 -1.09 -52.36
CA CYS A 69 -14.20 -1.56 -51.95
C CYS A 69 -13.38 -0.47 -51.24
N VAL A 70 -13.40 0.76 -51.78
CA VAL A 70 -12.76 1.95 -51.19
C VAL A 70 -13.32 2.25 -49.81
N LEU A 71 -14.65 2.22 -49.64
CA LEU A 71 -15.33 2.47 -48.37
C LEU A 71 -14.91 1.44 -47.30
N VAL A 72 -14.88 0.15 -47.67
CA VAL A 72 -14.44 -0.93 -46.76
C VAL A 72 -12.99 -0.71 -46.33
N ARG A 73 -12.08 -0.46 -47.27
CA ARG A 73 -10.67 -0.21 -46.98
C ARG A 73 -10.47 1.07 -46.15
N HIS A 74 -11.25 2.13 -46.41
CA HIS A 74 -11.24 3.34 -45.60
C HIS A 74 -11.67 3.07 -44.15
N ALA A 75 -12.73 2.31 -43.93
CA ALA A 75 -13.16 1.90 -42.60
C ALA A 75 -12.09 1.06 -41.87
N VAL A 76 -11.36 0.20 -42.60
CA VAL A 76 -10.22 -0.56 -42.06
C VAL A 76 -9.06 0.37 -41.66
N LEU A 77 -8.73 1.37 -42.48
CA LEU A 77 -7.72 2.39 -42.16
C LEU A 77 -8.07 3.16 -40.88
N GLU A 78 -9.33 3.60 -40.75
CA GLU A 78 -9.78 4.27 -39.53
C GLU A 78 -9.69 3.36 -38.31
N ARG A 79 -10.03 2.08 -38.45
CA ARG A 79 -9.93 1.09 -37.38
C ARG A 79 -8.48 0.90 -36.94
N ASN A 80 -7.55 0.73 -37.87
CA ASN A 80 -6.12 0.61 -37.55
C ASN A 80 -5.60 1.88 -36.87
N LYS A 81 -5.97 3.07 -37.37
CA LYS A 81 -5.64 4.35 -36.72
C LYS A 81 -6.16 4.43 -35.28
N ARG A 82 -7.43 4.09 -35.05
CA ARG A 82 -8.03 4.07 -33.70
C ARG A 82 -7.30 3.10 -32.77
N CYS A 83 -6.97 1.89 -33.24
CA CYS A 83 -6.23 0.90 -32.46
C CYS A 83 -4.82 1.38 -32.08
N LEU A 84 -4.08 1.97 -33.02
CA LEU A 84 -2.75 2.53 -32.75
C LEU A 84 -2.81 3.68 -31.75
N LEU A 85 -3.73 4.63 -31.95
CA LEU A 85 -3.92 5.75 -31.01
C LEU A 85 -4.30 5.27 -29.61
N ALA A 86 -5.21 4.31 -29.50
CA ALA A 86 -5.58 3.73 -28.21
C ALA A 86 -4.39 3.04 -27.52
N TYR A 87 -3.59 2.30 -28.28
CA TYR A 87 -2.37 1.66 -27.78
C TYR A 87 -1.37 2.71 -27.24
N HIS A 88 -1.04 3.73 -28.04
CA HIS A 88 -0.12 4.79 -27.62
C HIS A 88 -0.65 5.61 -26.44
N HIS A 89 -1.94 5.97 -26.45
CA HIS A 89 -2.55 6.73 -25.36
C HIS A 89 -2.49 5.97 -24.04
N ALA A 90 -2.84 4.68 -24.04
CA ALA A 90 -2.76 3.85 -22.84
C ALA A 90 -1.32 3.75 -22.30
N ARG A 91 -0.35 3.58 -23.20
CA ARG A 91 1.08 3.58 -22.84
C ARG A 91 1.53 4.92 -22.27
N LEU A 92 1.15 6.04 -22.88
CA LEU A 92 1.47 7.39 -22.40
C LEU A 92 0.87 7.67 -21.01
N MET A 93 -0.37 7.21 -20.75
CA MET A 93 -0.98 7.35 -19.42
C MET A 93 -0.23 6.54 -18.35
N TYR A 94 0.27 5.36 -18.69
CA TYR A 94 1.13 4.59 -17.80
C TYR A 94 2.48 5.29 -17.57
N ILE A 95 3.14 5.75 -18.64
CA ILE A 95 4.41 6.48 -18.58
C ILE A 95 4.29 7.76 -17.75
N LYS A 96 3.17 8.49 -17.89
CA LYS A 96 2.83 9.63 -17.03
C LYS A 96 2.83 9.22 -15.56
N GLY A 97 2.21 8.09 -15.22
CA GLY A 97 2.20 7.52 -13.88
C GLY A 97 3.59 7.21 -13.33
N LEU A 98 4.54 6.81 -14.17
CA LEU A 98 5.92 6.52 -13.74
C LEU A 98 6.61 7.74 -13.11
N ARG A 99 6.32 8.96 -13.58
CA ARG A 99 6.88 10.20 -12.99
C ARG A 99 6.42 10.40 -11.54
N TRP A 100 5.20 9.97 -11.21
CA TRP A 100 4.63 10.08 -9.87
C TRP A 100 5.08 8.92 -8.97
N GLN A 101 5.40 7.77 -9.56
CA GLN A 101 5.88 6.59 -8.84
C GLN A 101 7.38 6.61 -8.56
N TYR A 102 8.23 6.80 -9.58
CA TYR A 102 9.70 6.69 -9.48
C TYR A 102 10.43 8.04 -9.49
N GLY A 103 9.74 9.13 -9.88
CA GLY A 103 10.36 10.46 -10.02
C GLY A 103 10.92 10.70 -11.43
N THR A 104 12.01 11.48 -11.51
CA THR A 104 12.64 11.88 -12.80
C THR A 104 13.53 10.79 -13.40
N VAL A 105 14.01 9.86 -12.58
CA VAL A 105 14.91 8.78 -13.00
C VAL A 105 14.15 7.45 -12.96
N LEU A 106 14.02 6.83 -14.13
CA LEU A 106 13.37 5.52 -14.26
C LEU A 106 14.37 4.37 -14.04
N PRO A 107 13.95 3.24 -13.44
CA PRO A 107 14.75 2.00 -13.40
C PRO A 107 15.19 1.54 -14.79
N LYS A 108 16.32 0.83 -14.89
CA LYS A 108 16.90 0.39 -16.17
C LYS A 108 15.94 -0.51 -16.94
N GLU A 109 15.27 -1.42 -16.24
CA GLU A 109 14.35 -2.41 -16.79
C GLU A 109 13.13 -1.72 -17.42
N VAL A 110 12.59 -0.70 -16.73
CA VAL A 110 11.46 0.10 -17.23
C VAL A 110 11.90 0.91 -18.44
N ARG A 111 13.08 1.54 -18.38
CA ARG A 111 13.60 2.35 -19.49
C ARG A 111 13.81 1.55 -20.77
N GLN A 112 14.27 0.30 -20.65
CA GLN A 112 14.46 -0.61 -21.79
C GLN A 112 13.13 -1.05 -22.43
N SER A 113 12.01 -0.96 -21.71
CA SER A 113 10.68 -1.29 -22.24
C SER A 113 10.02 -0.16 -23.05
N LEU A 114 10.61 1.04 -23.04
CA LEU A 114 10.11 2.24 -23.70
C LEU A 114 10.84 2.48 -25.02
N SER A 115 10.10 2.92 -26.04
CA SER A 115 10.71 3.41 -27.28
C SER A 115 11.46 4.74 -27.06
N GLU A 116 12.36 5.10 -27.97
CA GLU A 116 13.09 6.37 -27.90
C GLU A 116 12.15 7.59 -27.87
N ALA A 117 11.06 7.54 -28.63
CA ALA A 117 10.04 8.58 -28.65
C ALA A 117 9.29 8.68 -27.30
N GLU A 118 8.99 7.54 -26.67
CA GLU A 118 8.37 7.50 -25.33
C GLU A 118 9.32 8.05 -24.25
N GLN A 119 10.62 7.77 -24.36
CA GLN A 119 11.63 8.32 -23.46
C GLN A 119 11.80 9.83 -23.65
N ALA A 120 11.80 10.33 -24.89
CA ALA A 120 11.84 11.76 -25.19
C ALA A 120 10.59 12.47 -24.64
N TRP A 121 9.41 11.88 -24.83
CA TRP A 121 8.15 12.38 -24.28
C TRP A 121 8.18 12.45 -22.75
N PHE A 122 8.68 11.40 -22.08
CA PHE A 122 8.81 11.39 -20.62
C PHE A 122 9.72 12.52 -20.11
N LYS A 123 10.88 12.75 -20.77
CA LYS A 123 11.77 13.87 -20.43
C LYS A 123 11.08 15.22 -20.59
N ALA A 124 10.33 15.41 -21.68
CA ALA A 124 9.57 16.62 -21.92
C ALA A 124 8.50 16.84 -20.84
N TYR A 125 7.76 15.78 -20.48
CA TYR A 125 6.75 15.82 -19.41
C TYR A 125 7.36 16.18 -18.05
N CYS A 126 8.51 15.60 -17.71
CA CYS A 126 9.26 15.95 -16.50
C CYS A 126 9.63 17.44 -16.47
N GLY A 127 10.09 17.99 -17.60
CA GLY A 127 10.41 19.42 -17.73
C GLY A 127 9.18 20.31 -17.57
N THR A 128 8.06 19.98 -18.23
CA THR A 128 6.81 20.76 -18.08
C THR A 128 6.30 20.75 -16.64
N LEU A 129 6.35 19.60 -15.97
CA LEU A 129 5.93 19.50 -14.57
C LEU A 129 6.84 20.28 -13.63
N ALA A 130 8.16 20.26 -13.87
CA ALA A 130 9.12 21.07 -13.11
C ALA A 130 8.84 22.58 -13.29
N ASN A 131 8.61 23.01 -14.53
CA ASN A 131 8.25 24.40 -14.83
C ASN A 131 6.94 24.80 -14.11
N PHE A 132 5.96 23.90 -14.07
CA PHE A 132 4.71 24.14 -13.35
C PHE A 132 4.91 24.29 -11.84
N MET A 133 5.73 23.42 -11.23
CA MET A 133 6.06 23.52 -9.79
C MET A 133 6.84 24.79 -9.43
N GLN A 134 7.58 25.36 -10.39
CA GLN A 134 8.36 26.58 -10.23
C GLN A 134 7.60 27.86 -10.60
N ALA A 135 6.44 27.76 -11.27
CA ALA A 135 5.70 28.92 -11.79
C ALA A 135 5.26 29.89 -10.68
N ASP A 136 4.91 29.39 -9.50
CA ASP A 136 4.50 30.22 -8.35
C ASP A 136 5.63 31.12 -7.80
N VAL A 137 6.89 30.75 -8.05
CA VAL A 137 8.07 31.53 -7.62
C VAL A 137 8.25 32.77 -8.52
N ALA A 138 7.95 32.64 -9.81
CA ALA A 138 8.19 33.69 -10.80
C ALA A 138 7.16 34.83 -10.74
N GLU A 139 5.91 34.55 -10.35
CA GLU A 139 4.83 35.57 -10.38
C GLU A 139 4.54 36.23 -9.02
N ARG A 140 4.83 35.56 -7.89
CA ARG A 140 4.41 36.05 -6.55
C ARG A 140 5.54 36.27 -5.54
N GLY A 141 6.80 36.06 -5.91
CA GLY A 141 7.96 36.28 -5.02
C GLY A 141 7.95 35.39 -3.77
N GLY A 142 7.28 34.23 -3.83
CA GLY A 142 7.16 33.28 -2.73
C GLY A 142 8.43 32.44 -2.53
N ALA A 143 8.70 32.09 -1.26
CA ALA A 143 9.82 31.24 -0.87
C ALA A 143 9.61 29.78 -1.33
N GLY A 144 10.15 29.45 -2.50
CA GLY A 144 10.28 28.08 -3.01
C GLY A 144 9.02 27.51 -3.65
N GLY A 145 9.18 26.83 -4.79
CA GLY A 145 8.10 26.11 -5.45
C GLY A 145 7.71 24.85 -4.66
N LEU A 146 6.42 24.51 -4.65
CA LEU A 146 5.92 23.30 -3.98
C LEU A 146 6.11 22.08 -4.89
N ASP A 147 6.91 21.10 -4.45
CA ASP A 147 7.02 19.81 -5.14
C ASP A 147 5.78 18.94 -4.84
N LEU A 148 4.80 19.00 -5.74
CA LEU A 148 3.57 18.21 -5.67
C LEU A 148 3.80 16.70 -5.72
N THR A 149 4.99 16.25 -6.09
CA THR A 149 5.27 14.82 -6.19
C THR A 149 5.67 14.23 -4.84
N GLN A 150 5.95 15.05 -3.84
CA GLN A 150 6.19 14.61 -2.46
C GLN A 150 4.88 14.52 -1.65
N SER A 151 4.94 13.87 -0.48
CA SER A 151 3.85 13.75 0.48
C SER A 151 2.54 13.17 -0.09
N GLN A 152 2.64 12.16 -0.96
CA GLN A 152 1.47 11.48 -1.55
C GLN A 152 0.64 10.69 -0.51
N LEU A 153 1.19 10.46 0.69
CA LEU A 153 0.54 9.81 1.83
C LEU A 153 0.52 10.75 3.04
N PRO A 154 -0.50 10.67 3.90
CA PRO A 154 -0.57 11.48 5.11
C PRO A 154 0.69 11.30 5.97
N PRO A 155 1.40 12.38 6.33
CA PRO A 155 2.65 12.28 7.08
C PRO A 155 2.37 11.82 8.51
N LYS A 156 3.06 10.73 8.93
CA LYS A 156 2.93 10.16 10.28
C LYS A 156 4.01 10.66 11.25
N SER A 157 5.18 11.00 10.72
CA SER A 157 6.38 11.42 11.46
C SER A 157 7.28 12.24 10.53
N LEU A 158 7.99 13.21 11.12
CA LEU A 158 8.98 14.06 10.43
C LEU A 158 10.24 13.26 10.05
N PHE A 159 10.68 12.36 10.93
CA PHE A 159 11.82 11.46 10.69
C PHE A 159 11.35 10.03 10.44
N LEU A 160 12.07 9.33 9.58
CA LEU A 160 11.87 7.93 9.25
C LEU A 160 13.13 7.12 9.53
N GLU A 161 12.94 5.98 10.18
CA GLU A 161 13.97 4.94 10.22
C GLU A 161 13.84 4.11 8.94
N VAL A 162 14.95 3.95 8.23
CA VAL A 162 14.96 3.34 6.91
C VAL A 162 16.12 2.35 6.79
N ARG A 163 15.88 1.24 6.08
CA ARG A 163 16.89 0.21 5.77
C ARG A 163 17.26 0.27 4.31
N CYS A 164 18.54 0.41 4.01
CA CYS A 164 19.06 0.36 2.65
C CYS A 164 18.96 -1.07 2.09
N LEU A 165 18.43 -1.20 0.87
CA LEU A 165 18.30 -2.49 0.20
C LEU A 165 19.47 -2.74 -0.77
N VAL A 166 20.15 -1.67 -1.19
CA VAL A 166 21.23 -1.67 -2.17
C VAL A 166 22.32 -0.72 -1.70
N ASP A 167 23.57 -1.00 -2.04
CA ASP A 167 24.67 -0.06 -1.90
C ASP A 167 24.43 1.14 -2.80
N PHE A 168 24.20 2.30 -2.20
CA PHE A 168 23.97 3.56 -2.91
C PHE A 168 25.21 4.48 -2.84
N GLY A 169 26.07 4.30 -1.83
CA GLY A 169 27.27 5.11 -1.63
C GLY A 169 26.96 6.40 -0.87
N GLU A 170 27.53 7.52 -1.29
CA GLU A 170 27.36 8.82 -0.64
C GLU A 170 26.02 9.47 -1.02
N PHE A 171 25.22 9.80 -0.02
CA PHE A 171 23.96 10.52 -0.15
C PHE A 171 24.02 11.82 0.66
N GLU A 172 23.76 12.94 0.01
CA GLU A 172 23.68 14.25 0.66
C GLU A 172 22.23 14.55 1.07
N THR A 173 22.02 14.85 2.35
CA THR A 173 20.72 15.29 2.88
C THR A 173 20.47 16.76 2.57
N GLU A 174 19.21 17.19 2.61
CA GLU A 174 18.84 18.61 2.46
C GLU A 174 19.53 19.54 3.48
N ASP A 175 19.87 19.00 4.66
CA ASP A 175 20.61 19.71 5.71
C ASP A 175 22.14 19.79 5.46
N GLY A 176 22.62 19.23 4.33
CA GLY A 176 24.03 19.21 3.94
C GLY A 176 24.87 18.11 4.60
N GLY A 177 24.23 17.12 5.21
CA GLY A 177 24.91 15.96 5.81
C GLY A 177 25.19 14.88 4.77
N VAL A 178 26.40 14.31 4.76
CA VAL A 178 26.74 13.18 3.88
C VAL A 178 26.56 11.86 4.64
N LEU A 179 25.70 10.99 4.12
CA LEU A 179 25.44 9.64 4.63
C LEU A 179 26.00 8.59 3.68
N GLN A 180 26.71 7.61 4.23
CA GLN A 180 27.11 6.41 3.48
C GLN A 180 26.02 5.35 3.57
N LEU A 181 25.29 5.18 2.47
CA LEU A 181 24.20 4.21 2.34
C LEU A 181 24.75 2.89 1.79
N THR A 182 25.08 1.97 2.69
CA THR A 182 25.51 0.60 2.34
C THR A 182 24.34 -0.38 2.44
N LYS A 183 24.42 -1.51 1.76
CA LYS A 183 23.38 -2.53 1.77
C LYS A 183 23.13 -2.99 3.20
N ASP A 184 21.85 -3.07 3.57
CA ASP A 184 21.36 -3.43 4.89
C ASP A 184 21.75 -2.45 6.03
N SER A 185 22.34 -1.29 5.73
CA SER A 185 22.54 -0.24 6.72
C SER A 185 21.23 0.41 7.13
N HIS A 186 21.17 0.90 8.37
CA HIS A 186 20.00 1.54 8.95
C HIS A 186 20.33 3.01 9.22
N HIS A 187 19.43 3.91 8.78
CA HIS A 187 19.61 5.35 8.96
C HIS A 187 18.30 5.98 9.44
N LEU A 188 18.43 7.03 10.26
CA LEU A 188 17.33 7.90 10.64
C LEU A 188 17.48 9.19 9.84
N MET A 189 16.59 9.45 8.88
CA MET A 189 16.66 10.63 8.02
C MET A 189 15.33 11.37 7.98
N SER A 190 15.34 12.62 7.51
CA SER A 190 14.11 13.38 7.27
C SER A 190 13.23 12.63 6.28
N ARG A 191 11.92 12.75 6.43
CA ARG A 191 10.96 12.18 5.48
C ARG A 191 11.18 12.74 4.06
N SER A 192 11.53 14.03 3.92
CA SER A 192 11.79 14.66 2.62
C SER A 192 12.91 13.93 1.88
N ASP A 193 14.04 13.72 2.54
CA ASP A 193 15.20 12.99 2.01
C ASP A 193 14.87 11.53 1.66
N CYS A 194 14.09 10.86 2.51
CA CYS A 194 13.76 9.44 2.34
C CYS A 194 12.76 9.17 1.21
N GLU A 195 11.83 10.09 0.94
CA GLU A 195 10.64 9.77 0.16
C GLU A 195 10.98 9.42 -1.30
N THR A 196 12.00 10.06 -1.85
CA THR A 196 12.51 9.76 -3.19
C THR A 196 13.22 8.40 -3.22
N LEU A 197 14.05 8.11 -2.22
CA LEU A 197 14.77 6.84 -2.09
C LEU A 197 13.83 5.65 -1.86
N ILE A 198 12.76 5.84 -1.08
CA ILE A 198 11.71 4.85 -0.84
C ILE A 198 10.95 4.55 -2.12
N ARG A 199 10.59 5.59 -2.89
CA ARG A 199 9.89 5.45 -4.17
C ARG A 199 10.70 4.70 -5.22
N GLN A 200 12.01 4.92 -5.24
CA GLN A 200 12.92 4.20 -6.12
C GLN A 200 13.20 2.76 -5.67
N GLY A 201 12.74 2.38 -4.48
CA GLY A 201 12.97 1.05 -3.90
C GLY A 201 14.43 0.82 -3.48
N LEU A 202 15.22 1.89 -3.33
CA LEU A 202 16.60 1.82 -2.84
C LEU A 202 16.65 1.59 -1.34
N VAL A 203 15.67 2.16 -0.64
CA VAL A 203 15.58 2.11 0.80
C VAL A 203 14.14 1.75 1.16
N LYS A 204 13.97 0.92 2.18
CA LYS A 204 12.67 0.55 2.70
C LYS A 204 12.40 1.34 3.98
N GLU A 205 11.26 2.01 4.05
CA GLU A 205 10.75 2.49 5.35
C GLU A 205 10.67 1.26 6.26
N LEU A 206 11.45 1.29 7.35
CA LEU A 206 11.15 0.45 8.48
C LEU A 206 9.88 1.03 9.07
N LYS A 207 8.73 0.68 8.47
CA LYS A 207 7.46 0.69 9.20
C LYS A 207 7.82 -0.02 10.47
N ARG A 208 7.77 0.67 11.63
CA ARG A 208 8.00 0.03 12.93
C ARG A 208 7.34 -1.32 12.85
N SER A 209 8.16 -2.35 12.76
CA SER A 209 7.80 -3.63 12.17
C SER A 209 6.43 -4.07 12.68
N GLN A 210 5.57 -4.53 11.78
CA GLN A 210 4.39 -5.32 12.16
C GLN A 210 4.79 -6.62 12.89
N PHE A 211 6.10 -6.85 13.04
CA PHE A 211 6.76 -7.89 13.81
C PHE A 211 7.60 -7.30 14.96
N TYR A 212 7.06 -6.36 15.74
CA TYR A 212 7.65 -6.06 17.04
C TYR A 212 6.96 -6.91 18.11
N LYS A 213 7.78 -7.69 18.82
CA LYS A 213 7.57 -7.99 20.24
C LYS A 213 7.20 -6.67 20.92
N MET A 214 5.94 -6.54 21.36
CA MET A 214 5.48 -5.31 21.99
C MET A 214 6.39 -4.97 23.17
N PRO A 215 6.86 -3.72 23.31
CA PRO A 215 7.63 -3.34 24.48
C PRO A 215 6.78 -3.56 25.75
N PRO A 216 7.43 -3.87 26.90
CA PRO A 216 6.74 -4.00 28.17
C PRO A 216 5.83 -2.80 28.44
N TYR A 217 4.70 -3.06 29.10
CA TYR A 217 3.80 -2.01 29.55
C TYR A 217 4.58 -0.99 30.40
N ASN A 218 4.46 0.30 30.07
CA ASN A 218 5.25 1.33 30.73
C ASN A 218 4.43 1.99 31.84
N ASP A 219 4.29 1.27 32.96
CA ASP A 219 3.58 1.76 34.15
C ASP A 219 4.13 3.12 34.62
N GLU A 220 5.44 3.28 34.62
CA GLU A 220 6.08 4.48 35.16
C GLU A 220 5.75 5.74 34.35
N LYS A 221 5.83 5.68 33.02
CA LYS A 221 5.47 6.84 32.19
C LYS A 221 3.99 7.18 32.29
N ILE A 222 3.12 6.17 32.38
CA ILE A 222 1.69 6.39 32.56
C ILE A 222 1.43 7.05 33.91
N ARG A 223 2.06 6.56 34.98
CA ARG A 223 1.96 7.13 36.33
C ARG A 223 2.38 8.59 36.34
N VAL A 224 3.54 8.92 35.74
CA VAL A 224 4.01 10.31 35.61
C VAL A 224 3.01 11.18 34.84
N CYS A 225 2.47 10.70 33.71
CA CYS A 225 1.46 11.45 32.97
C CYS A 225 0.16 11.66 33.77
N LEU A 226 -0.27 10.66 34.56
CA LEU A 226 -1.46 10.79 35.40
C LEU A 226 -1.24 11.73 36.58
N GLU A 227 -0.04 11.73 37.17
CA GLU A 227 0.36 12.70 38.21
C GLU A 227 0.40 14.13 37.64
N GLU A 228 0.96 14.32 36.45
CA GLU A 228 0.93 15.60 35.73
C GLU A 228 -0.52 16.05 35.46
N MET A 229 -1.38 15.15 34.97
CA MET A 229 -2.79 15.47 34.76
C MET A 229 -3.51 15.85 36.07
N LYS A 230 -3.21 15.16 37.18
CA LYS A 230 -3.78 15.48 38.49
C LYS A 230 -3.36 16.87 38.96
N THR A 231 -2.07 17.20 38.88
CA THR A 231 -1.56 18.51 39.29
C THR A 231 -2.14 19.65 38.45
N LEU A 232 -2.23 19.48 37.13
CA LEU A 232 -2.86 20.45 36.22
C LEU A 232 -4.36 20.61 36.52
N TYR A 233 -5.06 19.52 36.82
CA TYR A 233 -6.47 19.55 37.19
C TYR A 233 -6.70 20.32 38.50
N GLU A 234 -5.91 20.05 39.54
CA GLU A 234 -6.01 20.75 40.83
C GLU A 234 -5.69 22.25 40.68
N ALA A 235 -4.68 22.61 39.90
CA ALA A 235 -4.36 24.01 39.60
C ALA A 235 -5.51 24.70 38.85
N ASN A 236 -6.11 24.04 37.86
CA ASN A 236 -7.28 24.55 37.15
C ASN A 236 -8.49 24.72 38.08
N TYR A 237 -8.76 23.76 38.96
CA TYR A 237 -9.87 23.82 39.90
C TYR A 237 -9.73 25.03 40.84
N ARG A 238 -8.51 25.29 41.36
CA ARG A 238 -8.24 26.46 42.21
C ARG A 238 -8.49 27.77 41.46
N ASP A 239 -7.98 27.91 40.24
CA ASP A 239 -8.13 29.15 39.47
C ASP A 239 -9.59 29.41 39.06
N VAL A 240 -10.34 28.36 38.70
CA VAL A 240 -11.78 28.47 38.40
C VAL A 240 -12.59 28.89 39.63
N ALA A 241 -12.27 28.34 40.81
CA ALA A 241 -12.93 28.71 42.06
C ALA A 241 -12.68 30.19 42.42
N LEU A 242 -11.46 30.68 42.19
CA LEU A 242 -11.10 32.09 42.43
C LEU A 242 -11.80 33.04 41.47
N VAL A 243 -11.94 32.68 40.18
CA VAL A 243 -12.66 33.47 39.18
C VAL A 243 -14.17 33.50 39.46
N SER A 244 -14.72 32.42 40.02
CA SER A 244 -16.15 32.32 40.33
C SER A 244 -16.56 33.02 41.64
N GLY A 245 -15.60 33.28 42.53
CA GLY A 245 -15.83 33.86 43.87
C GLY A 245 -15.59 35.36 44.01
N SER A 246 -15.04 36.03 42.99
CA SER A 246 -14.67 37.45 43.02
C SER A 246 -15.75 38.36 42.41
N SER A 247 -16.20 39.39 43.16
CA SER A 247 -17.08 40.45 42.63
C SER A 247 -16.26 41.54 41.93
N GLU A 248 -16.73 41.95 40.74
CA GLU A 248 -16.01 42.80 39.78
C GLU A 248 -15.51 44.13 40.36
N SER A 249 -14.19 44.28 40.48
CA SER A 249 -13.51 45.56 40.62
C SER A 249 -12.56 45.78 39.44
N SER A 250 -12.45 47.03 38.97
CA SER A 250 -11.84 47.39 37.68
C SER A 250 -10.33 47.08 37.57
N SER A 251 -9.62 46.90 38.68
CA SER A 251 -8.21 46.47 38.70
C SER A 251 -8.01 44.94 38.62
N GLN A 252 -9.06 44.14 38.85
CA GLN A 252 -8.97 42.67 38.80
C GLN A 252 -9.25 42.10 37.40
N SER A 253 -9.77 42.92 36.47
CA SER A 253 -10.18 42.50 35.12
C SER A 253 -9.03 41.88 34.30
N GLU A 254 -7.83 42.49 34.31
CA GLU A 254 -6.67 41.97 33.57
C GLU A 254 -6.12 40.67 34.19
N GLU A 255 -6.08 40.55 35.53
CA GLU A 255 -5.70 39.32 36.20
C GLU A 255 -6.71 38.19 35.96
N HIS A 256 -8.01 38.50 35.93
CA HIS A 256 -9.06 37.54 35.60
C HIS A 256 -8.92 37.02 34.17
N ALA A 257 -8.67 37.92 33.20
CA ALA A 257 -8.43 37.52 31.81
C ALA A 257 -7.20 36.60 31.69
N GLY A 258 -6.11 36.91 32.39
CA GLY A 258 -4.91 36.07 32.43
C GLY A 258 -5.16 34.68 33.03
N ARG A 259 -5.92 34.60 34.13
CA ARG A 259 -6.30 33.31 34.76
C ARG A 259 -7.18 32.47 33.85
N ILE A 260 -8.16 33.07 33.17
CA ILE A 260 -9.02 32.37 32.20
C ILE A 260 -8.18 31.77 31.06
N GLN A 261 -7.24 32.53 30.50
CA GLN A 261 -6.33 32.02 29.48
C GLN A 261 -5.48 30.85 30.00
N CYS A 262 -4.97 30.93 31.23
CA CYS A 262 -4.18 29.86 31.85
C CYS A 262 -5.01 28.58 32.03
N VAL A 263 -6.27 28.70 32.47
CA VAL A 263 -7.21 27.57 32.61
C VAL A 263 -7.46 26.90 31.26
N LEU A 264 -7.70 27.68 30.19
CA LEU A 264 -7.94 27.16 28.85
C LEU A 264 -6.74 26.39 28.31
N VAL A 265 -5.52 26.93 28.48
CA VAL A 265 -4.28 26.26 28.05
C VAL A 265 -4.10 24.93 28.80
N ARG A 266 -4.23 24.94 30.12
CA ARG A 266 -4.11 23.72 30.94
C ARG A 266 -5.20 22.70 30.63
N HIS A 267 -6.43 23.13 30.35
CA HIS A 267 -7.50 22.25 29.91
C HIS A 267 -7.17 21.59 28.55
N ALA A 268 -6.64 22.35 27.60
CA ALA A 268 -6.19 21.81 26.32
C ALA A 268 -5.04 20.78 26.48
N VAL A 269 -4.12 21.02 27.43
CA VAL A 269 -3.05 20.06 27.76
C VAL A 269 -3.63 18.79 28.39
N LEU A 270 -4.61 18.89 29.29
CA LEU A 270 -5.30 17.72 29.86
C LEU A 270 -5.97 16.87 28.78
N GLU A 271 -6.69 17.50 27.84
CA GLU A 271 -7.32 16.81 26.71
C GLU A 271 -6.28 16.15 25.78
N ARG A 272 -5.13 16.81 25.57
CA ARG A 272 -4.00 16.24 24.83
C ARG A 272 -3.45 14.99 25.54
N ASN A 273 -3.15 15.08 26.83
CA ASN A 273 -2.60 13.98 27.61
C ASN A 273 -3.57 12.79 27.66
N LYS A 274 -4.86 13.06 27.89
CA LYS A 274 -5.94 12.06 27.80
C LYS A 274 -5.96 11.36 26.43
N ARG A 275 -5.91 12.13 25.34
CA ARG A 275 -5.90 11.57 23.97
C ARG A 275 -4.67 10.70 23.72
N CYS A 276 -3.50 11.13 24.17
CA CYS A 276 -2.25 10.36 24.03
C CYS A 276 -2.29 9.04 24.81
N LEU A 277 -2.79 9.06 26.06
CA LEU A 277 -2.95 7.85 26.87
C LEU A 277 -3.95 6.88 26.23
N LEU A 278 -5.12 7.36 25.81
CA LEU A 278 -6.12 6.53 25.13
C LEU A 278 -5.58 5.94 23.81
N ALA A 279 -4.86 6.73 23.02
CA ALA A 279 -4.24 6.25 21.79
C ALA A 279 -3.19 5.15 22.07
N TYR A 280 -2.38 5.32 23.12
CA TYR A 280 -1.43 4.31 23.56
C TYR A 280 -2.13 3.00 23.96
N HIS A 281 -3.13 3.06 24.84
CA HIS A 281 -3.88 1.87 25.27
C HIS A 281 -4.62 1.21 24.11
N HIS A 282 -5.23 1.99 23.22
CA HIS A 282 -5.92 1.47 22.05
C HIS A 282 -4.95 0.73 21.11
N ALA A 283 -3.78 1.30 20.83
CA ALA A 283 -2.77 0.64 20.01
C ALA A 283 -2.31 -0.69 20.62
N ARG A 284 -2.10 -0.72 21.95
CA ARG A 284 -1.74 -1.95 22.68
C ARG A 284 -2.87 -2.99 22.64
N LEU A 285 -4.12 -2.58 22.83
CA LEU A 285 -5.28 -3.49 22.74
C LEU A 285 -5.43 -4.10 21.34
N MET A 286 -5.21 -3.33 20.28
CA MET A 286 -5.26 -3.86 18.91
C MET A 286 -4.17 -4.89 18.65
N TYR A 287 -2.97 -4.69 19.21
CA TYR A 287 -1.91 -5.69 19.17
C TYR A 287 -2.29 -6.96 19.93
N ILE A 288 -2.78 -6.81 21.18
CA ILE A 288 -3.21 -7.93 22.03
C ILE A 288 -4.33 -8.73 21.36
N LYS A 289 -5.27 -8.06 20.69
CA LYS A 289 -6.30 -8.72 19.87
C LYS A 289 -5.67 -9.60 18.80
N GLY A 290 -4.65 -9.11 18.10
CA GLY A 290 -3.90 -9.86 17.09
C GLY A 290 -3.23 -11.12 17.65
N LEU A 291 -2.74 -11.08 18.90
CA LEU A 291 -2.09 -12.24 19.54
C LEU A 291 -3.03 -13.46 19.63
N ARG A 292 -4.35 -13.26 19.82
CA ARG A 292 -5.33 -14.37 19.86
C ARG A 292 -5.40 -15.11 18.53
N TRP A 293 -5.26 -14.40 17.42
CA TRP A 293 -5.31 -14.96 16.07
C TRP A 293 -3.97 -15.56 15.64
N GLN A 294 -2.86 -15.10 16.25
CA GLN A 294 -1.51 -15.61 15.98
C GLN A 294 -1.17 -16.84 16.84
N TYR A 295 -1.27 -16.76 18.16
CA TYR A 295 -0.81 -17.79 19.10
C TYR A 295 -1.94 -18.65 19.69
N GLY A 296 -3.20 -18.21 19.56
CA GLY A 296 -4.34 -18.89 20.17
C GLY A 296 -4.69 -18.36 21.57
N THR A 297 -5.28 -19.22 22.40
CA THR A 297 -5.73 -18.89 23.76
C THR A 297 -4.58 -18.82 24.77
N VAL A 298 -3.47 -19.50 24.49
CA VAL A 298 -2.29 -19.55 25.37
C VAL A 298 -1.17 -18.71 24.75
N LEU A 299 -0.79 -17.65 25.46
CA LEU A 299 0.32 -16.79 25.06
C LEU A 299 1.66 -17.34 25.58
N PRO A 300 2.77 -17.20 24.81
CA PRO A 300 4.12 -17.46 25.30
C PRO A 300 4.46 -16.67 26.56
N LYS A 301 5.36 -17.21 27.41
CA LYS A 301 5.69 -16.61 28.72
C LYS A 301 6.28 -15.20 28.56
N GLU A 302 7.10 -15.00 27.54
CA GLU A 302 7.80 -13.74 27.25
C GLU A 302 6.80 -12.64 26.85
N VAL A 303 5.76 -13.02 26.09
CA VAL A 303 4.69 -12.09 25.69
C VAL A 303 3.82 -11.76 26.89
N ARG A 304 3.46 -12.76 27.70
CA ARG A 304 2.65 -12.57 28.91
C ARG A 304 3.29 -11.61 29.91
N GLN A 305 4.61 -11.71 30.09
CA GLN A 305 5.37 -10.81 30.98
C GLN A 305 5.41 -9.35 30.50
N SER A 306 5.15 -9.08 29.21
CA SER A 306 5.12 -7.73 28.64
C SER A 306 3.77 -7.00 28.80
N LEU A 307 2.73 -7.72 29.25
CA LEU A 307 1.37 -7.24 29.40
C LEU A 307 1.07 -6.86 30.85
N SER A 308 0.35 -5.76 31.05
CA SER A 308 -0.18 -5.43 32.38
C SER A 308 -1.27 -6.43 32.82
N GLU A 309 -1.57 -6.48 34.12
CA GLU A 309 -2.62 -7.37 34.66
C GLU A 309 -3.99 -7.08 34.03
N ALA A 310 -4.31 -5.81 33.79
CA ALA A 310 -5.54 -5.38 33.13
C ALA A 310 -5.59 -5.84 31.66
N GLU A 311 -4.46 -5.79 30.95
CA GLU A 311 -4.34 -6.29 29.57
C GLU A 311 -4.51 -7.81 29.50
N GLN A 312 -3.95 -8.54 30.47
CA GLN A 312 -4.13 -9.99 30.58
C GLN A 312 -5.58 -10.37 30.89
N ALA A 313 -6.24 -9.63 31.79
CA ALA A 313 -7.66 -9.83 32.10
C ALA A 313 -8.54 -9.53 30.87
N TRP A 314 -8.25 -8.46 30.13
CA TRP A 314 -8.94 -8.13 28.89
C TRP A 314 -8.75 -9.22 27.83
N PHE A 315 -7.54 -9.75 27.65
CA PHE A 315 -7.27 -10.83 26.71
C PHE A 315 -8.09 -12.10 27.04
N LYS A 316 -8.16 -12.47 28.33
CA LYS A 316 -9.00 -13.60 28.79
C LYS A 316 -10.48 -13.37 28.48
N ALA A 317 -10.99 -12.16 28.75
CA ALA A 317 -12.37 -11.80 28.43
C ALA A 317 -12.64 -11.85 26.92
N TYR A 318 -11.71 -11.34 26.10
CA TYR A 318 -11.82 -11.39 24.64
C TYR A 318 -11.84 -12.84 24.12
N CYS A 319 -10.99 -13.71 24.66
CA CYS A 319 -10.99 -15.14 24.33
C CYS A 319 -12.34 -15.79 24.65
N GLY A 320 -12.92 -15.48 25.81
CA GLY A 320 -14.23 -15.98 26.22
C GLY A 320 -15.36 -15.49 25.30
N THR A 321 -15.41 -14.19 24.98
CA THR A 321 -16.41 -13.64 24.06
C THR A 321 -16.31 -14.25 22.66
N LEU A 322 -15.09 -14.46 22.16
CA LEU A 322 -14.87 -15.08 20.85
C LEU A 322 -15.31 -16.56 20.85
N ALA A 323 -15.02 -17.30 21.92
CA ALA A 323 -15.47 -18.68 22.08
C ALA A 323 -17.01 -18.76 22.12
N ASN A 324 -17.66 -17.88 22.88
CA ASN A 324 -19.12 -17.79 22.94
C ASN A 324 -19.71 -17.49 21.55
N PHE A 325 -19.07 -16.62 20.77
CA PHE A 325 -19.50 -16.31 19.40
C PHE A 325 -19.38 -17.53 18.47
N MET A 326 -18.27 -18.27 18.53
CA MET A 326 -18.07 -19.49 17.75
C MET A 326 -19.06 -20.61 18.12
N GLN A 327 -19.55 -20.61 19.37
CA GLN A 327 -20.51 -21.59 19.87
C GLN A 327 -21.97 -21.16 19.70
N ALA A 328 -22.25 -19.91 19.33
CA ALA A 328 -23.61 -19.38 19.23
C ALA A 328 -24.48 -20.15 18.21
N ASP A 329 -23.90 -20.59 17.10
CA ASP A 329 -24.61 -21.34 16.05
C ASP A 329 -25.02 -22.76 16.48
N VAL A 330 -24.42 -23.30 17.55
CA VAL A 330 -24.73 -24.67 18.04
C VAL A 330 -26.12 -24.73 18.66
N ALA A 331 -26.54 -23.66 19.35
CA ALA A 331 -27.81 -23.64 20.08
C ALA A 331 -29.04 -23.44 19.16
N GLU A 332 -28.90 -22.70 18.06
CA GLU A 332 -30.03 -22.34 17.19
C GLU A 332 -30.24 -23.29 16.00
N ARG A 333 -29.18 -23.94 15.48
CA ARG A 333 -29.24 -24.72 14.23
C ARG A 333 -29.09 -26.23 14.39
N GLY A 334 -28.91 -26.74 15.60
CA GLY A 334 -28.79 -28.19 15.85
C GLY A 334 -27.66 -28.87 15.06
N GLY A 335 -26.68 -28.11 14.58
CA GLY A 335 -25.58 -28.57 13.74
C GLY A 335 -24.40 -29.07 14.58
N ALA A 336 -23.72 -30.09 14.07
CA ALA A 336 -22.55 -30.71 14.67
C ALA A 336 -21.38 -29.70 14.81
N GLY A 337 -21.27 -29.08 15.99
CA GLY A 337 -20.10 -28.31 16.42
C GLY A 337 -20.03 -26.88 15.89
N GLY A 338 -19.59 -25.96 16.75
CA GLY A 338 -19.33 -24.57 16.37
C GLY A 338 -18.10 -24.50 15.44
N LEU A 339 -18.13 -23.60 14.46
CA LEU A 339 -17.02 -23.39 13.54
C LEU A 339 -15.92 -22.55 14.21
N ASP A 340 -14.72 -23.11 14.37
CA ASP A 340 -13.56 -22.34 14.85
C ASP A 340 -12.98 -21.45 13.73
N LEU A 341 -13.41 -20.19 13.74
CA LEU A 341 -12.93 -19.16 12.81
C LEU A 341 -11.43 -18.87 12.93
N THR A 342 -10.75 -19.33 13.99
CA THR A 342 -9.31 -19.12 14.14
C THR A 342 -8.49 -20.10 13.31
N GLN A 343 -9.09 -21.16 12.76
CA GLN A 343 -8.44 -22.09 11.84
C GLN A 343 -8.59 -21.63 10.38
N SER A 344 -7.78 -22.20 9.47
CA SER A 344 -7.91 -21.98 8.01
C SER A 344 -7.84 -20.52 7.55
N GLN A 345 -7.00 -19.69 8.18
CA GLN A 345 -6.83 -18.28 7.80
C GLN A 345 -6.19 -18.08 6.41
N LEU A 346 -5.55 -19.13 5.87
CA LEU A 346 -4.98 -19.16 4.53
C LEU A 346 -5.73 -20.21 3.69
N PRO A 347 -5.87 -20.01 2.37
CA PRO A 347 -6.49 -20.99 1.50
C PRO A 347 -5.79 -22.35 1.62
N PRO A 348 -6.51 -23.44 1.94
CA PRO A 348 -5.90 -24.73 2.15
C PRO A 348 -5.40 -25.30 0.81
N LYS A 349 -4.11 -25.69 0.78
CA LYS A 349 -3.48 -26.31 -0.41
C LYS A 349 -3.60 -27.83 -0.41
N SER A 350 -3.65 -28.45 0.77
CA SER A 350 -3.71 -29.89 0.98
C SER A 350 -4.45 -30.19 2.30
N LEU A 351 -5.10 -31.36 2.36
CA LEU A 351 -5.81 -31.85 3.55
C LEU A 351 -4.84 -32.33 4.65
N PHE A 352 -3.77 -32.99 4.24
CA PHE A 352 -2.70 -33.45 5.15
C PHE A 352 -1.45 -32.60 4.96
N LEU A 353 -0.68 -32.48 6.04
CA LEU A 353 0.61 -31.80 6.07
C LEU A 353 1.68 -32.73 6.64
N GLU A 354 2.83 -32.77 5.99
CA GLU A 354 4.04 -33.35 6.57
C GLU A 354 4.69 -32.30 7.47
N VAL A 355 4.80 -32.64 8.75
CA VAL A 355 5.31 -31.74 9.79
C VAL A 355 6.48 -32.35 10.52
N ARG A 356 7.45 -31.50 10.89
CA ARG A 356 8.56 -31.84 11.77
C ARG A 356 8.34 -31.24 13.15
N CYS A 357 8.52 -32.04 14.20
CA CYS A 357 8.50 -31.57 15.58
C CYS A 357 9.78 -30.81 15.91
N LEU A 358 9.66 -29.58 16.41
CA LEU A 358 10.80 -28.77 16.83
C LEU A 358 11.13 -28.95 18.33
N VAL A 359 10.14 -29.38 19.11
CA VAL A 359 10.21 -29.51 20.58
C VAL A 359 9.56 -30.82 20.99
N ASP A 360 10.06 -31.45 22.06
CA ASP A 360 9.38 -32.56 22.72
C ASP A 360 8.05 -32.08 23.32
N PHE A 361 6.94 -32.44 22.67
CA PHE A 361 5.60 -32.06 23.09
C PHE A 361 4.90 -33.19 23.87
N GLY A 362 5.34 -34.43 23.68
CA GLY A 362 4.78 -35.60 24.37
C GLY A 362 3.60 -36.22 23.61
N GLU A 363 2.62 -36.74 24.32
CA GLU A 363 1.42 -37.36 23.73
C GLU A 363 0.44 -36.29 23.25
N PHE A 364 0.05 -36.37 21.98
CA PHE A 364 -0.94 -35.49 21.34
C PHE A 364 -2.08 -36.34 20.78
N GLU A 365 -3.31 -36.03 21.16
CA GLU A 365 -4.52 -36.68 20.66
C GLU A 365 -5.06 -35.92 19.45
N THR A 366 -5.22 -36.62 18.31
CA THR A 366 -5.81 -36.07 17.09
C THR A 366 -7.34 -36.02 17.18
N GLU A 367 -7.98 -35.23 16.31
CA GLU A 367 -9.45 -35.18 16.20
C GLU A 367 -10.10 -36.56 15.94
N ASP A 368 -9.35 -37.48 15.32
CA ASP A 368 -9.78 -38.86 15.06
C ASP A 368 -9.62 -39.81 16.28
N GLY A 369 -9.15 -39.29 17.42
CA GLY A 369 -8.88 -40.05 18.66
C GLY A 369 -7.57 -40.84 18.65
N GLY A 370 -6.66 -40.54 17.71
CA GLY A 370 -5.35 -41.18 17.62
C GLY A 370 -4.34 -40.47 18.53
N VAL A 371 -3.60 -41.23 19.35
CA VAL A 371 -2.52 -40.66 20.18
C VAL A 371 -1.19 -40.77 19.44
N LEU A 372 -0.56 -39.61 19.18
CA LEU A 372 0.75 -39.49 18.56
C LEU A 372 1.78 -39.03 19.59
N GLN A 373 2.95 -39.65 19.59
CA GLN A 373 4.08 -39.19 20.40
C GLN A 373 4.94 -38.23 19.58
N LEU A 374 4.86 -36.94 19.92
CA LEU A 374 5.61 -35.86 19.28
C LEU A 374 6.95 -35.66 20.01
N THR A 375 7.99 -36.34 19.52
CA THR A 375 9.38 -36.19 19.98
C THR A 375 10.13 -35.18 19.12
N LYS A 376 11.15 -34.53 19.66
CA LYS A 376 11.97 -33.58 18.89
C LYS A 376 12.55 -34.23 17.63
N ASP A 377 12.49 -33.50 16.52
CA ASP A 377 12.95 -33.89 15.18
C ASP A 377 12.19 -35.09 14.56
N SER A 378 11.09 -35.58 15.15
CA SER A 378 10.24 -36.58 14.49
C SER A 378 9.37 -35.97 13.38
N HIS A 379 9.07 -36.79 12.38
CA HIS A 379 8.28 -36.42 11.22
C HIS A 379 6.94 -37.16 11.27
N HIS A 380 5.86 -36.42 11.05
CA HIS A 380 4.50 -36.96 11.07
C HIS A 380 3.69 -36.43 9.89
N LEU A 381 2.81 -37.28 9.34
CA LEU A 381 1.77 -36.87 8.40
C LEU A 381 0.47 -36.76 9.17
N MET A 382 -0.04 -35.54 9.29
CA MET A 382 -1.19 -35.23 10.15
C MET A 382 -2.21 -34.37 9.40
N SER A 383 -3.47 -34.41 9.86
CA SER A 383 -4.50 -33.52 9.33
C SER A 383 -4.08 -32.06 9.53
N ARG A 384 -4.40 -31.21 8.55
CA ARG A 384 -4.15 -29.78 8.64
C ARG A 384 -4.83 -29.15 9.87
N SER A 385 -6.04 -29.59 10.23
CA SER A 385 -6.78 -29.08 11.39
C SER A 385 -5.98 -29.22 12.68
N ASP A 386 -5.44 -30.42 12.92
CA ASP A 386 -4.60 -30.75 14.08
C ASP A 386 -3.28 -29.96 14.10
N CYS A 387 -2.65 -29.82 12.92
CA CYS A 387 -1.32 -29.20 12.81
C CYS A 387 -1.34 -27.67 12.93
N GLU A 388 -2.37 -26.99 12.44
CA GLU A 388 -2.36 -25.53 12.30
C GLU A 388 -2.17 -24.79 13.63
N THR A 389 -2.69 -25.34 14.72
CA THR A 389 -2.52 -24.77 16.06
C THR A 389 -1.10 -24.96 16.57
N LEU A 390 -0.53 -26.15 16.40
CA LEU A 390 0.82 -26.49 16.84
C LEU A 390 1.91 -25.80 16.01
N ILE A 391 1.68 -25.63 14.70
CA ILE A 391 2.58 -24.86 13.82
C ILE A 391 2.62 -23.39 14.27
N ARG A 392 1.47 -22.80 14.60
CA ARG A 392 1.38 -21.42 15.09
C ARG A 392 2.07 -21.20 16.43
N GLN A 393 2.04 -22.20 17.30
CA GLN A 393 2.74 -22.19 18.58
C GLN A 393 4.25 -22.42 18.43
N GLY A 394 4.73 -22.78 17.24
CA GLY A 394 6.15 -23.09 16.98
C GLY A 394 6.58 -24.47 17.48
N VAL A 395 5.62 -25.37 17.75
CA VAL A 395 5.90 -26.77 18.12
C VAL A 395 6.21 -27.60 16.89
N LEU A 396 5.49 -27.35 15.78
CA LEU A 396 5.63 -28.03 14.51
C LEU A 396 6.12 -27.08 13.42
N GLU A 397 6.87 -27.60 12.46
CA GLU A 397 7.25 -26.90 11.23
C GLU A 397 6.71 -27.66 10.02
N HIS A 398 6.07 -26.96 9.09
CA HIS A 398 5.61 -27.55 7.83
C HIS A 398 6.77 -27.75 6.87
N ILE A 399 7.04 -29.00 6.51
CA ILE A 399 8.09 -29.35 5.55
C ILE A 399 7.53 -29.06 4.16
N THR A 400 7.98 -27.96 3.56
CA THR A 400 7.56 -27.60 2.19
C THR A 400 8.53 -28.26 1.23
N THR A 401 8.19 -29.43 0.69
CA THR A 401 8.85 -29.97 -0.51
C THR A 401 8.43 -29.22 -1.76
#